data_AF-A0A426ZGS9-F1
#
_entry.id   AF-A0A426ZGS9-F1
#
_cell.length_a   1.000
_cell.length_b   1.000
_cell.length_c   1.000
_cell.angle_alpha   90.00
_cell.angle_beta   90.00
_cell.angle_gamma   90.00
#
_symmetry.space_group_name_H-M   'P 1'
#
loop_
_entity.id
_entity.type
_entity.pdbx_description
1 polymer ?
#
loop_
_entity_poly.entity_id
_entity_poly.type
_entity_poly.pdbx_seq_one_letter_code
_entity_poly.pdbx_strand_id
1 'polypeptide(L)'
;MPEAGGGTAIRGRGADEPEDIIDLLPLELVRSQLIPPAPNRRESAIDWLPEFGGASWIAYGASSLLVISHLPSPLSDHERQLGPFFRQVIEPPPGGEHADLSAVSWCPAIPSEGEIAAALGNSIFMYLPVPGGESGIRESFRFPDY
;
A
#
# COMPACT_ATOMS: atom_id res chain seq x y z
N MET A 1 -77.12 -15.32 -18.52
CA MET A 1 -77.28 -14.37 -17.41
C MET A 1 -77.77 -15.12 -16.19
N PRO A 2 -77.35 -14.83 -14.94
CA PRO A 2 -76.42 -13.80 -14.40
C PRO A 2 -75.05 -14.39 -13.95
N GLU A 3 -73.90 -13.70 -13.99
CA GLU A 3 -73.31 -12.68 -13.07
C GLU A 3 -72.92 -13.19 -11.66
N ALA A 4 -71.61 -13.21 -11.36
CA ALA A 4 -70.96 -12.49 -10.23
C ALA A 4 -69.68 -13.17 -9.70
N GLY A 5 -68.62 -12.38 -9.56
CA GLY A 5 -67.70 -12.51 -8.42
C GLY A 5 -66.27 -12.93 -8.74
N GLY A 6 -65.33 -11.99 -8.58
CA GLY A 6 -63.92 -12.32 -8.38
C GLY A 6 -62.93 -11.43 -9.12
N GLY A 7 -62.98 -10.11 -8.92
CA GLY A 7 -61.90 -9.22 -9.30
C GLY A 7 -60.65 -9.52 -8.46
N THR A 8 -59.72 -10.31 -8.99
CA THR A 8 -58.38 -10.43 -8.45
C THR A 8 -57.58 -9.18 -8.81
N ALA A 9 -57.50 -8.27 -7.86
CA ALA A 9 -56.48 -7.22 -7.83
C ALA A 9 -55.10 -7.90 -7.77
N ILE A 10 -54.39 -7.93 -8.89
CA ILE A 10 -52.94 -8.16 -8.87
C ILE A 10 -52.33 -6.91 -8.27
N ARG A 11 -51.93 -7.04 -7.00
CA ARG A 11 -51.12 -6.06 -6.28
C ARG A 11 -49.93 -5.66 -7.15
N GLY A 12 -49.80 -4.37 -7.39
CA GLY A 12 -48.54 -3.77 -7.84
C GLY A 12 -47.42 -4.27 -6.94
N ARG A 13 -46.43 -4.92 -7.55
CA ARG A 13 -45.25 -5.39 -6.86
C ARG A 13 -44.04 -5.04 -7.71
N GLY A 14 -43.16 -4.24 -7.11
CA GLY A 14 -41.86 -3.89 -7.64
C GLY A 14 -41.94 -2.70 -8.58
N ALA A 15 -41.82 -1.50 -8.03
CA ALA A 15 -41.09 -0.48 -8.74
C ALA A 15 -39.72 -1.09 -9.09
N ASP A 16 -39.30 -0.99 -10.35
CA ASP A 16 -37.89 -1.03 -10.72
C ASP A 16 -37.21 0.03 -9.84
N GLU A 17 -36.67 -0.39 -8.69
CA GLU A 17 -35.58 0.34 -8.09
C GLU A 17 -34.47 0.31 -9.16
N PRO A 18 -34.00 1.45 -9.66
CA PRO A 18 -32.93 1.44 -10.63
C PRO A 18 -31.75 0.74 -9.96
N GLU A 19 -31.39 -0.45 -10.45
CA GLU A 19 -30.12 -1.09 -10.09
C GLU A 19 -29.04 -0.02 -10.27
N ASP A 20 -28.42 0.38 -9.16
CA ASP A 20 -27.52 1.51 -9.14
C ASP A 20 -26.38 1.15 -10.08
N ILE A 21 -26.23 1.92 -11.18
CA ILE A 21 -25.35 1.57 -12.31
C ILE A 21 -23.92 1.29 -11.83
N ILE A 22 -23.55 1.86 -10.69
CA ILE A 22 -22.29 1.67 -9.97
C ILE A 22 -22.02 0.18 -9.66
N ASP A 23 -23.04 -0.60 -9.32
CA ASP A 23 -22.94 -2.03 -8.99
C ASP A 23 -22.76 -2.92 -10.24
N LEU A 24 -23.08 -2.39 -11.43
CA LEU A 24 -22.92 -3.05 -12.73
C LEU A 24 -21.62 -2.67 -13.43
N LEU A 25 -20.94 -1.64 -12.94
CA LEU A 25 -19.65 -1.23 -13.46
C LEU A 25 -18.57 -2.12 -12.85
N PRO A 26 -17.68 -2.74 -13.64
CA PRO A 26 -16.43 -3.26 -13.12
C PRO A 26 -15.61 -2.03 -12.77
N LEU A 27 -15.84 -1.45 -11.58
CA LEU A 27 -14.94 -0.50 -10.97
C LEU A 27 -13.68 -1.27 -10.60
N GLU A 28 -12.92 -1.66 -11.63
CA GLU A 28 -11.58 -2.16 -11.47
C GLU A 28 -10.86 -1.14 -10.61
N LEU A 29 -10.38 -1.62 -9.47
CA LEU A 29 -9.63 -0.85 -8.49
C LEU A 29 -8.57 -0.05 -9.25
N VAL A 30 -8.83 1.24 -9.49
CA VAL A 30 -7.83 2.15 -10.04
C VAL A 30 -6.80 2.24 -8.93
N ARG A 31 -5.74 1.42 -9.04
CA ARG A 31 -4.60 1.48 -8.15
C ARG A 31 -3.91 2.81 -8.40
N SER A 32 -4.39 3.85 -7.73
CA SER A 32 -3.73 5.14 -7.64
C SER A 32 -2.44 4.92 -6.86
N GLN A 33 -1.36 4.67 -7.58
CA GLN A 33 -0.03 4.64 -7.00
C GLN A 33 0.47 6.08 -6.94
N LEU A 34 0.75 6.55 -5.72
CA LEU A 34 1.42 7.83 -5.55
C LEU A 34 2.75 7.78 -6.29
N ILE A 35 2.96 8.72 -7.21
CA ILE A 35 4.24 8.90 -7.89
C ILE A 35 5.08 9.79 -6.99
N PRO A 36 6.12 9.26 -6.31
CA PRO A 36 6.94 10.08 -5.45
C PRO A 36 7.72 11.11 -6.28
N PRO A 37 8.09 12.25 -5.68
CA PRO A 37 9.02 13.19 -6.30
C PRO A 37 10.43 12.56 -6.42
N ALA A 38 11.39 13.35 -6.92
CA ALA A 38 12.78 12.90 -6.98
C ALA A 38 13.31 12.56 -5.58
N PRO A 39 14.17 11.54 -5.43
CA PRO A 39 14.82 11.21 -4.17
C PRO A 39 15.59 12.40 -3.57
N ASN A 40 15.61 12.48 -2.25
CA ASN A 40 16.39 13.46 -1.52
C ASN A 40 17.88 13.22 -1.76
N ARG A 41 18.66 14.30 -1.96
CA ARG A 41 20.08 14.21 -2.34
C ARG A 41 21.03 13.80 -1.21
N ARG A 42 20.51 13.45 -0.04
CA ARG A 42 21.34 13.11 1.14
C ARG A 42 21.66 11.63 1.11
N GLU A 43 22.92 11.28 1.31
CA GLU A 43 23.36 9.88 1.39
C GLU A 43 22.70 9.14 2.56
N SER A 44 22.41 9.84 3.66
CA SER A 44 21.70 9.27 4.80
C SER A 44 20.22 8.97 4.50
N ALA A 45 19.63 9.57 3.46
CA ALA A 45 18.22 9.43 3.13
C ALA A 45 17.93 8.23 2.21
N ILE A 46 18.86 7.28 2.11
CA ILE A 46 18.69 6.04 1.36
C ILE A 46 19.35 4.90 2.15
N ASP A 47 18.70 3.75 2.19
CA ASP A 47 19.27 2.54 2.78
C ASP A 47 18.79 1.28 2.05
N TRP A 48 19.59 0.22 2.14
CA TRP A 48 19.40 -1.03 1.42
C TRP A 48 19.40 -2.23 2.36
N LEU A 49 18.42 -3.12 2.19
CA LEU A 49 18.30 -4.37 2.92
C LEU A 49 18.45 -5.54 1.92
N PRO A 50 19.61 -6.23 1.91
CA PRO A 50 19.91 -7.25 0.90
C PRO A 50 19.00 -8.47 0.92
N GLU A 51 18.52 -8.86 2.09
CA GLU A 51 17.77 -10.11 2.24
C GLU A 51 16.68 -9.93 3.30
N PHE A 52 15.43 -9.85 2.83
CA PHE A 52 14.23 -9.89 3.66
C PHE A 52 13.05 -10.43 2.85
N GLY A 53 12.31 -11.40 3.39
CA GLY A 53 11.18 -12.01 2.67
C GLY A 53 11.57 -12.72 1.35
N GLY A 54 12.83 -13.13 1.18
CA GLY A 54 13.35 -13.75 -0.05
C GLY A 54 13.67 -12.76 -1.17
N ALA A 55 13.77 -11.47 -0.84
CA ALA A 55 13.90 -10.38 -1.80
C ALA A 55 14.86 -9.29 -1.28
N SER A 56 15.39 -8.48 -2.20
CA SER A 56 16.22 -7.33 -1.89
C SER A 56 15.42 -6.02 -1.85
N TRP A 57 15.55 -5.23 -0.80
CA TRP A 57 14.74 -4.04 -0.55
C TRP A 57 15.58 -2.76 -0.52
N ILE A 58 14.99 -1.67 -1.01
CA ILE A 58 15.51 -0.33 -0.89
C ILE A 58 14.50 0.56 -0.20
N ALA A 59 14.99 1.47 0.62
CA ALA A 59 14.19 2.56 1.14
C ALA A 59 14.89 3.90 0.91
N TYR A 60 14.12 4.92 0.57
CA TYR A 60 14.66 6.26 0.36
C TYR A 60 13.65 7.35 0.68
N GLY A 61 14.15 8.51 1.09
CA GLY A 61 13.38 9.73 1.26
C GLY A 61 13.15 10.43 -0.09
N ALA A 62 11.93 10.92 -0.32
CA ALA A 62 11.59 11.76 -1.45
C ALA A 62 10.69 12.91 -0.97
N SER A 63 11.24 14.13 -0.86
CA SER A 63 10.65 15.22 -0.08
C SER A 63 10.43 14.75 1.37
N SER A 64 9.23 14.91 1.92
CA SER A 64 8.80 14.40 3.23
C SER A 64 8.40 12.91 3.22
N LEU A 65 8.37 12.24 2.07
CA LEU A 65 7.84 10.88 1.93
C LEU A 65 8.93 9.82 2.13
N LEU A 66 8.56 8.72 2.77
CA LEU A 66 9.36 7.49 2.79
C LEU A 66 8.88 6.57 1.65
N VAL A 67 9.79 6.17 0.78
CA VAL A 67 9.51 5.21 -0.29
C VAL A 67 10.22 3.91 0.02
N ILE A 68 9.49 2.80 0.00
CA ILE A 68 10.02 1.45 0.15
C ILE A 68 9.72 0.67 -1.13
N SER A 69 10.73 0.02 -1.70
CA SER A 69 10.61 -0.73 -2.94
C SER A 69 11.41 -2.02 -2.88
N HIS A 70 10.85 -3.08 -3.44
CA HIS A 70 11.64 -4.27 -3.77
C HIS A 70 12.37 -4.01 -5.10
N LEU A 71 13.66 -4.29 -5.15
CA LEU A 71 14.51 -4.20 -6.34
C LEU A 71 15.06 -5.60 -6.63
N PRO A 72 14.39 -6.40 -7.49
CA PRO A 72 14.84 -7.75 -7.79
C PRO A 72 16.23 -7.71 -8.42
N SER A 73 17.14 -8.56 -7.94
CA SER A 73 18.44 -8.68 -8.58
C SER A 73 18.25 -9.22 -10.00
N PRO A 74 18.84 -8.57 -11.02
CA PRO A 74 18.81 -9.09 -12.38
C PRO A 74 19.56 -10.43 -12.51
N LEU A 75 20.30 -10.85 -11.49
CA LEU A 75 21.07 -12.09 -11.46
C LEU A 75 20.34 -13.23 -10.73
N SER A 76 19.26 -12.94 -10.02
CA SER A 76 18.49 -13.94 -9.27
C SER A 76 17.27 -14.39 -10.07
N ASP A 77 17.28 -15.64 -10.53
CA ASP A 77 16.13 -16.23 -11.22
C ASP A 77 14.92 -16.42 -10.30
N HIS A 78 15.14 -16.44 -8.97
CA HIS A 78 14.09 -16.45 -7.96
C HIS A 78 13.43 -15.07 -7.84
N GLU A 79 14.22 -14.00 -7.71
CA GLU A 79 13.67 -12.64 -7.57
C GLU A 79 13.01 -12.14 -8.86
N ARG A 80 13.44 -12.64 -10.03
CA ARG A 80 12.76 -12.41 -11.31
C ARG A 80 11.31 -12.90 -11.35
N GLN A 81 10.95 -13.89 -10.53
CA GLN A 81 9.60 -14.45 -10.48
C GLN A 81 8.67 -13.68 -9.53
N LEU A 82 9.19 -12.76 -8.72
CA LEU A 82 8.44 -12.03 -7.69
C LEU A 82 7.45 -10.98 -8.25
N GLY A 83 7.29 -10.89 -9.58
CA GLY A 83 6.26 -10.08 -10.21
C GLY A 83 6.59 -8.58 -10.31
N PRO A 84 5.61 -7.72 -10.63
CA PRO A 84 5.85 -6.31 -10.90
C PRO A 84 6.36 -5.56 -9.68
N PHE A 85 7.19 -4.52 -9.91
CA PHE A 85 7.78 -3.67 -8.89
C PHE A 85 6.79 -3.30 -7.77
N PHE A 86 7.03 -3.83 -6.57
CA PHE A 86 6.36 -3.35 -5.38
C PHE A 86 6.98 -2.02 -4.97
N ARG A 87 6.15 -0.99 -4.84
CA ARG A 87 6.53 0.31 -4.31
C ARG A 87 5.44 0.78 -3.36
N GLN A 88 5.82 0.97 -2.10
CA GLN A 88 4.99 1.61 -1.10
C GLN A 88 5.53 3.02 -0.85
N VAL A 89 4.63 4.00 -0.82
CA VAL A 89 4.96 5.37 -0.45
C VAL A 89 4.21 5.67 0.83
N ILE A 90 4.95 6.07 1.86
CA ILE A 90 4.45 6.33 3.20
C ILE A 90 4.66 7.81 3.48
N GLU A 91 3.58 8.48 3.85
CA GLU A 91 3.62 9.83 4.37
C GLU A 91 3.76 9.75 5.89
N PRO A 92 4.90 10.18 6.48
CA PRO A 92 5.03 10.23 7.92
C PRO A 92 4.03 11.23 8.53
N PRO A 93 3.56 11.01 9.76
CA PRO A 93 2.63 11.89 10.44
C PRO A 93 3.09 13.35 10.41
N PRO A 94 2.15 14.31 10.26
CA PRO A 94 2.49 15.72 10.20
C PRO A 94 3.17 16.16 11.51
N GLY A 95 4.45 16.46 11.43
CA GLY A 95 5.17 17.28 12.41
C GLY A 95 5.02 18.75 12.01
N GLY A 96 4.88 19.65 12.97
CA GLY A 96 4.48 21.05 12.70
C GLY A 96 5.34 21.82 11.67
N GLU A 97 6.57 21.39 11.40
CA GLU A 97 7.42 21.98 10.36
C GLU A 97 7.47 21.13 9.09
N HIS A 98 7.37 21.80 7.94
CA HIS A 98 7.56 21.19 6.63
C HIS A 98 9.04 20.86 6.44
N ALA A 99 9.41 19.60 6.67
CA ALA A 99 10.79 19.11 6.57
C ALA A 99 10.92 18.02 5.50
N ASP A 100 12.11 17.90 4.94
CA ASP A 100 12.48 16.75 4.11
C ASP A 100 12.90 15.57 4.99
N LEU A 101 12.64 14.36 4.51
CA LEU A 101 13.13 13.15 5.12
C LEU A 101 14.66 13.11 5.01
N SER A 102 15.30 13.17 6.16
CA SER A 102 16.74 13.43 6.29
C SER A 102 17.59 12.18 6.42
N ALA A 103 17.04 11.12 7.01
CA ALA A 103 17.71 9.84 7.14
C ALA A 103 16.74 8.67 7.10
N VAL A 104 17.19 7.54 6.57
CA VAL A 104 16.50 6.24 6.59
C VAL A 104 17.50 5.19 7.04
N SER A 105 17.06 4.22 7.84
CA SER A 105 17.89 3.06 8.17
C SER A 105 17.04 1.82 8.43
N TRP A 106 17.35 0.74 7.71
CA TRP A 106 16.87 -0.60 8.01
C TRP A 106 17.53 -1.14 9.27
N CYS A 107 16.83 -2.04 9.96
CA CYS A 107 17.37 -2.76 11.09
C CYS A 107 18.58 -3.61 10.63
N PRO A 108 19.77 -3.40 11.20
CA PRO A 108 20.98 -4.11 10.80
C PRO A 108 21.07 -5.53 11.40
N ALA A 109 20.03 -6.00 12.09
CA ALA A 109 19.98 -7.34 12.65
C ALA A 109 20.11 -8.41 11.55
N ILE A 110 20.73 -9.55 11.89
CA ILE A 110 20.89 -10.69 10.99
C ILE A 110 20.37 -11.95 11.70
N PRO A 111 19.27 -12.56 11.24
CA PRO A 111 18.41 -12.11 10.14
C PRO A 111 17.66 -10.81 10.52
N SER A 112 17.40 -9.96 9.52
CA SER A 112 16.59 -8.75 9.71
C SER A 112 15.12 -9.13 9.69
N GLU A 113 14.30 -8.51 10.55
CA GLU A 113 12.85 -8.65 10.50
C GLU A 113 12.20 -7.56 9.65
N GLY A 114 13.00 -6.76 8.92
CA GLY A 114 12.51 -5.72 8.01
C GLY A 114 12.07 -4.45 8.72
N GLU A 115 12.45 -4.22 9.97
CA GLU A 115 12.13 -2.95 10.64
C GLU A 115 12.91 -1.80 10.02
N ILE A 116 12.29 -0.63 9.94
CA ILE A 116 12.91 0.56 9.35
C ILE A 116 12.62 1.82 10.16
N ALA A 117 13.64 2.64 10.34
CA ALA A 117 13.56 3.95 10.95
C ALA A 117 13.71 5.05 9.89
N ALA A 118 12.94 6.13 10.02
CA ALA A 118 13.05 7.32 9.20
C ALA A 118 13.06 8.59 10.04
N ALA A 119 13.98 9.50 9.75
CA ALA A 119 14.10 10.79 10.42
C ALA A 119 13.54 11.92 9.56
N LEU A 120 12.54 12.63 10.08
CA LEU A 120 11.87 13.75 9.42
C LEU A 120 11.80 14.93 10.40
N GLY A 121 12.45 16.03 10.05
CA GLY A 121 12.57 17.20 10.93
C GLY A 121 13.18 16.82 12.27
N ASN A 122 12.42 16.99 13.35
CA ASN A 122 12.85 16.72 14.72
C ASN A 122 12.25 15.41 15.30
N SER A 123 11.73 14.54 14.43
CA SER A 123 11.07 13.30 14.79
C SER A 123 11.72 12.10 14.10
N ILE A 124 11.70 10.95 14.80
CA ILE A 124 12.08 9.65 14.23
C ILE A 124 10.84 8.76 14.25
N PHE A 125 10.56 8.15 13.11
CA PHE A 125 9.46 7.23 12.89
C PHE A 125 10.00 5.82 12.73
N MET A 126 9.37 4.84 13.36
CA MET A 126 9.69 3.43 13.20
C MET A 126 8.52 2.71 12.54
N TYR A 127 8.83 1.86 11.57
CA TYR A 127 7.87 1.08 10.83
C TYR A 127 8.23 -0.39 10.92
N LEU A 128 7.21 -1.22 11.04
CA LEU A 128 7.33 -2.68 11.03
C LEU A 128 6.66 -3.23 9.77
N PRO A 129 7.20 -4.31 9.18
CA PRO A 129 6.50 -5.01 8.12
C PRO A 129 5.26 -5.67 8.71
N VAL A 130 4.12 -5.47 8.04
CA VAL A 130 2.88 -6.17 8.35
C VAL A 130 2.74 -7.30 7.33
N PRO A 131 2.58 -8.56 7.77
CA PRO A 131 2.35 -9.66 6.86
C PRO A 131 1.04 -9.45 6.09
N GLY A 132 1.12 -9.46 4.76
CA GLY A 132 -0.07 -9.42 3.91
C GLY A 132 -0.91 -10.67 4.13
N GLY A 133 -2.18 -10.51 4.51
CA GLY A 133 -3.09 -11.64 4.71
C GLY A 133 -3.24 -12.51 3.45
N GLU A 134 -3.25 -13.83 3.67
CA GLU A 134 -3.64 -14.97 2.81
C GLU A 134 -3.75 -14.77 1.27
N SER A 135 -2.82 -14.05 0.64
CA SER A 135 -2.63 -14.10 -0.80
C SER A 135 -1.26 -13.52 -1.13
N GLY A 136 -0.27 -14.42 -1.20
CA GLY A 136 1.06 -14.25 -1.77
C GLY A 136 1.62 -12.82 -1.86
N ILE A 137 2.57 -12.54 -0.96
CA ILE A 137 3.61 -11.51 -1.08
C ILE A 137 3.07 -10.08 -1.22
N ARG A 138 2.56 -9.52 -0.11
CA ARG A 138 2.37 -8.07 0.05
C ARG A 138 2.72 -7.68 1.48
N GLU A 139 4.01 -7.67 1.80
CA GLU A 139 4.46 -7.03 3.04
C GLU A 139 4.21 -5.54 2.91
N SER A 140 3.32 -5.01 3.74
CA SER A 140 3.03 -3.59 3.80
C SER A 140 3.58 -3.05 5.11
N PHE A 141 4.38 -2.00 5.07
CA PHE A 141 4.93 -1.39 6.28
C PHE A 141 3.89 -0.47 6.90
N ARG A 142 3.61 -0.63 8.20
CA ARG A 142 2.67 0.21 8.95
C ARG A 142 3.32 0.69 10.24
N PHE A 143 2.81 1.82 10.74
CA PHE A 143 3.03 2.22 12.12
C PHE A 143 2.51 1.16 13.09
N PRO A 144 3.22 0.87 14.19
CA PRO A 144 2.70 0.01 15.24
C PRO A 144 1.49 0.68 15.90
N ASP A 145 0.38 -0.04 15.97
CA ASP A 145 -0.77 0.33 16.80
C ASP A 145 -0.37 0.04 18.27
N TYR A 146 -0.16 1.08 19.09
CA TYR A 146 0.00 0.95 20.54
C TYR A 146 -1.34 1.12 21.25
#